data_AF-A0A3M9MZB9-F1
#
_entry.id   AF-A0A3M9MZB9-F1
#
_cell.length_a   1.000
_cell.length_b   1.000
_cell.length_c   1.000
_cell.angle_alpha   90.00
_cell.angle_beta   90.00
_cell.angle_gamma   90.00
#
_symmetry.space_group_name_H-M   'P 1'
#
loop_
_entity.id
_entity.type
_entity.pdbx_description
1 polymer ?
#
loop_
_entity_poly.entity_id
_entity_poly.type
_entity_poly.pdbx_seq_one_letter_code
_entity_poly.pdbx_strand_id
1 'polypeptide(L)' 'MAKKAKGNRVQVILECTEQKNSGVPGMSRYITTKNRKNTPERLEMKKFNPFMKKVTVHKEIK' A
#
# COMPACT_ATOMS: atom_id res chain seq x y z
N MET A 1 -10.13 26.58 -4.89
CA MET A 1 -9.99 25.73 -3.67
C MET A 1 -8.51 25.55 -3.37
N ALA A 2 -8.02 26.09 -2.25
CA ALA A 2 -6.59 26.07 -1.91
C ALA A 2 -6.12 24.62 -1.65
N LYS A 3 -5.11 24.15 -2.41
CA LYS A 3 -4.41 22.89 -2.10
C LYS A 3 -3.71 23.05 -0.76
N LYS A 4 -4.28 22.50 0.31
CA LYS A 4 -3.60 22.39 1.60
C LYS A 4 -2.26 21.69 1.37
N ALA A 5 -1.15 22.38 1.66
CA ALA A 5 0.18 21.82 1.48
C ALA A 5 0.24 20.50 2.25
N LYS A 6 0.37 19.38 1.52
CA LYS A 6 0.64 18.08 2.12
C LYS A 6 2.05 18.20 2.68
N GLY A 7 2.19 18.51 3.97
CA GLY A 7 3.49 18.64 4.63
C GLY A 7 4.24 17.31 4.64
N ASN A 8 4.56 16.77 5.82
CA ASN A 8 5.32 15.51 5.90
C ASN A 8 4.52 14.24 5.53
N ARG A 9 3.26 14.39 5.11
CA ARG A 9 2.38 13.28 4.68
C ARG A 9 2.51 13.05 3.18
N VAL A 10 2.99 11.86 2.82
CA VAL A 10 3.20 11.45 1.44
C VAL A 10 2.28 10.29 1.09
N GLN A 11 1.73 10.29 -0.12
CA GLN A 11 0.99 9.15 -0.64
C GLN A 11 1.95 8.02 -0.97
N VAL A 12 1.62 6.83 -0.48
CA VAL A 12 2.35 5.60 -0.74
C VAL A 12 1.38 4.55 -1.27
N ILE A 13 1.93 3.63 -2.06
CA ILE A 13 1.17 2.53 -2.66
C ILE A 13 1.62 1.24 -1.99
N LEU A 14 0.66 0.51 -1.41
CA LEU A 14 0.87 -0.83 -0.88
C LEU A 14 0.42 -1.86 -1.92
N GLU A 15 1.26 -2.82 -2.23
CA GLU A 15 0.99 -3.88 -3.19
C GLU A 15 1.09 -5.25 -2.51
N CYS A 16 0.18 -6.16 -2.87
CA CYS A 16 0.19 -7.53 -2.35
C CYS A 16 1.45 -8.29 -2.82
N THR A 17 2.19 -8.88 -1.88
CA THR A 17 3.38 -9.70 -2.20
C THR A 17 3.02 -11.11 -2.64
N GLU A 18 2.01 -11.70 -2.00
CA GLU A 18 1.59 -13.08 -2.27
C GLU A 18 0.99 -13.28 -3.68
N GLN A 19 0.39 -12.22 -4.24
CA GLN A 19 -0.35 -12.31 -5.50
C GLN A 19 0.56 -12.57 -6.71
N LYS A 20 1.82 -12.08 -6.70
CA LYS A 20 2.79 -12.36 -7.77
C LYS A 20 3.06 -13.86 -7.96
N ASN A 21 3.03 -14.62 -6.87
CA ASN A 21 3.34 -16.05 -6.88
C ASN A 21 2.09 -16.94 -7.05
N SER A 22 0.90 -16.34 -7.05
CA SER A 22 -0.37 -17.08 -7.01
C SER A 22 -0.93 -17.42 -8.39
N GLY A 23 -0.36 -16.89 -9.47
CA GLY A 23 -0.87 -17.07 -10.84
C GLY A 23 -2.22 -16.39 -11.13
N VAL A 24 -2.75 -15.62 -10.18
CA VAL A 24 -4.04 -14.90 -10.33
C VAL A 24 -3.81 -13.61 -11.12
N PRO A 25 -4.55 -13.37 -12.22
CA PRO A 25 -4.42 -12.14 -12.98
C PRO A 25 -4.85 -10.92 -12.15
N GLY A 26 -4.06 -9.85 -12.25
CA GLY A 26 -4.29 -8.61 -11.52
C GLY A 26 -3.34 -8.43 -10.33
N MET A 27 -3.46 -7.28 -9.66
CA MET A 27 -2.59 -6.91 -8.54
C MET A 27 -3.35 -6.03 -7.55
N SER A 28 -3.55 -6.54 -6.32
CA SER A 28 -4.18 -5.77 -5.25
C SER A 28 -3.25 -4.62 -4.82
N ARG A 29 -3.74 -3.39 -5.01
CA ARG A 29 -3.03 -2.14 -4.68
C ARG A 29 -3.91 -1.23 -3.82
N TYR A 30 -3.31 -0.68 -2.77
CA TYR A 30 -3.93 0.29 -1.88
C TYR A 30 -3.16 1.59 -1.89
N ILE A 31 -3.88 2.70 -2.03
CA ILE A 31 -3.31 4.04 -1.88
C ILE A 31 -3.56 4.49 -0.44
N THR A 32 -2.50 4.80 0.28
CA THR A 32 -2.59 5.36 1.63
C THR A 32 -1.63 6.53 1.77
N THR A 33 -1.70 7.24 2.89
CA THR A 33 -0.76 8.30 3.21
C THR A 33 0.08 7.90 4.41
N LYS A 34 1.41 7.98 4.31
CA LYS A 34 2.32 7.82 5.45
C LYS A 34 2.95 9.15 5.83
N ASN A 35 3.31 9.29 7.11
CA ASN A 35 4.09 10.42 7.57
C ASN A 35 5.58 10.04 7.56
N ARG A 36 6.34 10.58 6.61
CA ARG A 36 7.77 10.26 6.43
C ARG A 36 8.62 10.55 7.66
N LYS A 37 8.21 11.48 8.54
CA LYS A 37 8.94 11.81 9.76
C LYS A 37 8.78 10.75 10.85
N ASN A 38 7.58 10.18 10.98
CA ASN A 38 7.28 9.20 12.04
C ASN A 38 7.57 7.76 11.60
N THR A 39 7.40 7.48 10.30
CA THR A 39 7.59 6.16 9.71
C THR A 39 8.46 6.30 8.45
N PRO A 40 9.80 6.38 8.62
CA PRO A 40 10.72 6.48 7.49
C PRO A 40 10.83 5.14 6.74
N GLU A 41 10.65 4.02 7.42
CA GLU A 41 10.75 2.68 6.86
C GLU A 41 9.60 2.35 5.89
N ARG A 42 9.77 1.25 5.13
CA ARG A 42 8.74 0.74 4.22
C ARG A 42 7.57 0.17 5.03
N LEU A 43 6.37 0.60 4.70
CA LEU A 43 5.17 0.15 5.38
C LEU A 43 4.79 -1.26 4.93
N GLU A 44 4.50 -2.14 5.88
CA GLU A 44 3.97 -3.48 5.65
C GLU A 44 2.68 -3.66 6.45
N MET A 45 1.59 -3.98 5.77
CA MET A 45 0.28 -4.14 6.40
C MET A 45 -0.46 -5.35 5.83
N LYS A 46 -1.17 -6.06 6.72
CA LYS A 46 -2.15 -7.06 6.32
C LYS A 46 -3.40 -6.35 5.82
N LYS A 47 -3.74 -6.54 4.55
CA LYS A 47 -4.96 -6.00 3.93
C LYS A 47 -5.69 -7.13 3.23
N PHE A 48 -7.01 -6.99 3.11
CA PHE A 48 -7.81 -7.91 2.33
C PHE A 48 -7.37 -7.84 0.87
N ASN A 49 -7.25 -8.97 0.20
CA ASN A 49 -7.00 -9.03 -1.22
C ASN A 49 -8.28 -9.50 -1.93
N PRO A 50 -8.92 -8.65 -2.77
CA PRO A 50 -10.17 -9.03 -3.45
C PRO A 50 -9.98 -10.15 -4.47
N PHE A 51 -8.77 -10.29 -5.05
CA PHE A 51 -8.48 -11.32 -6.05
C PHE A 51 -8.32 -12.71 -5.42
N MET A 52 -7.68 -12.78 -4.24
CA MET A 52 -7.49 -14.03 -3.50
C MET A 52 -8.59 -14.29 -2.45
N LYS A 53 -9.48 -13.32 -2.22
CA LYS A 53 -10.54 -13.34 -1.19
C LYS A 53 -10.04 -13.67 0.22
N LYS A 54 -8.81 -13.31 0.54
CA LYS A 54 -8.18 -13.54 1.85
C LYS A 54 -7.35 -12.33 2.27
N VAL A 55 -7.02 -12.25 3.56
CA VAL A 55 -6.09 -11.23 4.05
C VAL A 55 -4.67 -11.64 3.71
N THR A 56 -3.96 -10.75 3.02
CA THR A 56 -2.58 -10.97 2.58
C THR A 56 -1.67 -9.82 3.01
N VAL A 57 -0.37 -10.09 2.98
CA VAL A 57 0.64 -9.08 3.25
C VAL A 57 0.78 -8.13 2.05
N HIS A 58 0.67 -6.83 2.31
CA HIS A 58 0.92 -5.78 1.33
C HIS A 58 2.11 -4.93 1.78
N LYS A 59 3.07 -4.71 0.86
CA LYS A 59 4.28 -3.92 1.10
C LYS A 59 4.29 -2.65 0.27
N GLU A 60 4.88 -1.60 0.82
CA GLU A 60 5.12 -0.35 0.12
C GLU A 60 6.09 -0.52 -1.06
N ILE A 61 5.70 0.01 -2.22
CA ILE A 61 6.52 -0.04 -3.44
C ILE A 61 7.13 1.31 -3.82
N LYS A 62 6.44 2.41 -3.51
CA LYS A 62 6.79 3.75 -3.97
C LYS A 62 6.75 4.75 -2.83
#